data_AF-A0A376W765-F1
#
_entry.id   AF-A0A376W765-F1
#
_cell.length_a   1.000
_cell.length_b   1.000
_cell.length_c   1.000
_cell.angle_alpha   90.00
_cell.angle_beta   90.00
_cell.angle_gamma   90.00
#
_symmetry.space_group_name_H-M   'P 1'
#
loop_
_entity.id
_entity.type
_entity.pdbx_description
1 polymer ?
#
loop_
_entity_poly.entity_id
_entity_poly.type
_entity_poly.pdbx_seq_one_letter_code
_entity_poly.pdbx_strand_id
1 'polypeptide(L)' 'MNQTRTIRLPIHIVKELNVYLRTARELSHKLDHEPSAEEIAEQLDKPVDDVSRMLRLNERHYLGRHPAGW' A
#
# COMPACT_ATOMS: atom_id res chain seq x y z
N MET A 1 -16.01 -10.03 -22.54
CA MET A 1 -15.57 -10.87 -21.39
C MET A 1 -14.17 -10.42 -21.00
N ASN A 2 -14.06 -9.37 -20.19
CA ASN A 2 -12.77 -8.79 -19.84
C ASN A 2 -12.18 -9.62 -18.71
N GLN A 3 -11.29 -10.55 -19.07
CA GLN A 3 -10.46 -11.27 -18.12
C GLN A 3 -9.49 -10.27 -17.48
N THR A 4 -9.86 -9.76 -16.32
CA THR A 4 -9.02 -8.92 -15.46
C THR A 4 -7.88 -9.79 -14.93
N ARG A 5 -6.84 -10.06 -15.74
CA ARG A 5 -5.71 -10.94 -15.44
C ARG A 5 -4.92 -10.40 -14.25
N THR A 6 -5.27 -10.72 -13.00
CA THR A 6 -4.56 -10.27 -11.80
C THR A 6 -3.07 -10.52 -11.96
N ILE A 7 -2.29 -9.45 -12.13
CA ILE A 7 -0.83 -9.57 -12.17
C ILE A 7 -0.44 -9.95 -10.75
N ARG A 8 0.02 -11.18 -10.57
CA ARG A 8 0.46 -11.69 -9.28
C ARG A 8 1.76 -10.98 -8.92
N LEU A 9 1.70 -10.10 -7.93
CA LEU A 9 2.89 -9.53 -7.31
C LEU A 9 3.66 -10.64 -6.57
N PRO A 10 4.99 -10.54 -6.48
CA PRO A 10 5.78 -11.46 -5.67
C PRO A 10 5.30 -11.49 -4.22
N ILE A 11 5.35 -12.67 -3.59
CA ILE A 11 4.84 -12.86 -2.22
C ILE A 11 5.52 -11.95 -1.18
N HIS A 12 6.80 -11.60 -1.39
CA HIS A 12 7.52 -10.68 -0.52
C HIS A 12 6.91 -9.26 -0.54
N ILE A 13 6.60 -8.74 -1.74
CA ILE A 13 5.95 -7.43 -1.91
C ILE A 13 4.54 -7.44 -1.32
N VAL A 14 3.76 -8.50 -1.56
CA VAL A 14 2.40 -8.61 -1.01
C VAL A 14 2.43 -8.68 0.51
N LYS A 15 3.37 -9.44 1.11
CA LYS A 15 3.55 -9.50 2.56
C LYS A 15 3.86 -8.13 3.14
N GLU A 16 4.81 -7.42 2.55
CA GLU A 16 5.15 -6.07 2.97
C GLU A 16 3.96 -5.14 2.87
N LEU A 17 3.27 -5.10 1.73
CA LEU A 17 2.07 -4.29 1.53
C LEU A 17 0.98 -4.61 2.57
N ASN A 18 0.78 -5.88 2.89
CA ASN A 18 -0.21 -6.28 3.90
C ASN A 18 0.15 -5.76 5.29
N VAL A 19 1.44 -5.74 5.63
CA VAL A 19 1.95 -5.16 6.87
C VAL A 19 1.71 -3.65 6.88
N TYR A 20 2.09 -2.93 5.81
CA TYR A 20 1.85 -1.50 5.67
C TYR A 20 0.36 -1.15 5.77
N LEU A 21 -0.52 -1.85 5.04
CA LEU A 21 -1.96 -1.62 5.05
C LEU A 21 -2.58 -1.91 6.43
N ARG A 22 -2.09 -2.93 7.13
CA ARG A 22 -2.55 -3.25 8.48
C ARG A 22 -2.16 -2.14 9.45
N THR A 23 -0.89 -1.74 9.44
CA THR A 23 -0.39 -0.68 10.29
C THR A 23 -1.06 0.66 10.00
N ALA A 24 -1.24 1.00 8.73
CA ALA A 24 -1.98 2.19 8.33
C ALA A 24 -3.43 2.15 8.88
N ARG A 25 -4.10 1.00 8.81
CA ARG A 25 -5.45 0.88 9.36
C ARG A 25 -5.48 1.03 10.88
N GLU A 26 -4.50 0.47 11.57
CA GLU A 26 -4.37 0.61 13.03
C GLU A 26 -4.05 2.05 13.45
N LEU A 27 -3.14 2.71 12.75
CA LEU A 27 -2.82 4.12 12.97
C LEU A 27 -4.03 5.01 12.68
N SER A 28 -4.72 4.77 11.57
CA SER A 28 -5.92 5.52 11.22
C SER A 28 -7.00 5.41 12.29
N HIS A 29 -7.19 4.22 12.84
CA HIS A 29 -8.14 3.99 13.92
C HIS A 29 -7.69 4.63 15.26
N LYS A 30 -6.39 4.76 15.50
CA LYS A 30 -5.85 5.40 16.72
C LYS A 30 -5.87 6.93 16.62
N LEU A 31 -5.58 7.47 15.45
CA LEU A 31 -5.35 8.88 15.21
C LEU A 31 -6.57 9.60 14.62
N ASP A 32 -7.60 8.86 14.19
CA ASP A 32 -8.80 9.37 13.51
C ASP A 32 -8.50 10.13 12.20
N HIS A 33 -7.33 9.89 11.59
CA HIS A 33 -6.97 10.44 10.27
C HIS A 33 -6.28 9.41 9.38
N GLU A 34 -6.10 9.73 8.09
CA GLU A 34 -5.28 8.92 7.21
C GLU A 34 -3.80 9.05 7.64
N PRO A 35 -3.12 7.94 7.98
CA PRO A 35 -1.74 8.01 8.43
C PRO A 35 -0.81 8.27 7.27
N SER A 36 0.19 9.10 7.51
CA SER A 36 1.19 9.44 6.51
C SER A 36 2.21 8.31 6.34
N ALA A 37 2.90 8.30 5.19
CA ALA A 37 3.98 7.34 4.95
C ALA A 37 5.06 7.40 6.04
N GLU A 38 5.31 8.57 6.61
CA GLU A 38 6.20 8.79 7.75
C GLU A 38 5.72 8.05 9.00
N GLU A 39 4.46 8.20 9.39
CA GLU A 39 3.92 7.55 10.60
C GLU A 39 3.88 6.03 10.47
N ILE A 40 3.54 5.53 9.28
CA ILE A 40 3.58 4.09 8.99
C ILE A 40 5.03 3.60 9.07
N ALA A 41 5.99 4.38 8.57
CA ALA A 41 7.41 4.06 8.62
C ALA A 41 7.94 4.04 10.07
N GLU A 42 7.61 5.05 10.87
CA GLU A 42 7.94 5.12 12.29
C GLU A 42 7.33 3.94 13.07
N GLN A 43 6.06 3.61 12.81
CA GLN A 43 5.38 2.50 13.48
C GLN A 43 5.93 1.12 13.08
N LEU A 44 6.49 1.00 11.87
CA LEU A 44 7.10 -0.23 11.37
C LEU A 44 8.62 -0.31 11.62
N ASP A 45 9.21 0.71 12.23
CA ASP A 45 10.66 0.86 12.39
C ASP A 45 11.40 0.68 11.04
N LYS A 46 10.83 1.29 9.99
CA LYS A 46 11.34 1.23 8.62
C LYS A 46 11.66 2.62 8.12
N PRO A 47 12.59 2.76 7.15
CA PRO A 47 12.83 4.04 6.52
C PRO A 47 11.61 4.44 5.68
N VAL A 48 11.21 5.71 5.78
CA VAL A 48 10.12 6.29 4.98
C VAL A 48 10.35 6.13 3.48
N ASP A 49 11.61 6.06 3.03
CA ASP A 49 11.96 5.81 1.62
C ASP A 49 11.43 4.45 1.12
N ASP A 50 11.55 3.39 1.92
CA ASP A 50 11.00 2.07 1.59
C ASP A 50 9.47 2.09 1.51
N VAL A 51 8.82 2.74 2.47
CA VAL A 51 7.36 2.87 2.50
C VAL A 51 6.86 3.67 1.30
N SER A 52 7.52 4.79 1.01
CA SER A 52 7.23 5.66 -0.14
C SER A 52 7.44 4.92 -1.47
N ARG A 53 8.51 4.12 -1.57
CA ARG A 53 8.78 3.28 -2.74
C ARG A 53 7.71 2.19 -2.90
N MET A 54 7.30 1.53 -1.83
CA MET A 54 6.26 0.50 -1.86
C MET A 54 4.89 1.06 -2.23
N LEU A 55 4.51 2.22 -1.68
CA LEU A 55 3.30 2.95 -2.05
C LEU A 55 3.29 3.33 -3.54
N ARG A 56 4.39 3.86 -4.05
CA ARG A 56 4.56 4.16 -5.49
C ARG A 56 4.48 2.92 -6.38
N LEU A 57 5.06 1.80 -5.95
CA LEU A 57 4.94 0.53 -6.67
C LEU A 57 3.48 0.06 -6.71
N ASN A 58 2.79 0.11 -5.57
CA ASN A 58 1.38 -0.25 -5.49
C ASN A 58 0.53 0.63 -6.42
N GLU A 59 0.68 1.95 -6.34
CA GLU A 59 -0.01 2.91 -7.20
C GLU A 59 0.22 2.58 -8.69
N ARG A 60 1.47 2.38 -9.13
CA ARG A 60 1.78 2.04 -10.53
C ARG A 60 1.16 0.71 -10.97
N HIS A 61 1.09 -0.27 -10.07
CA HIS A 61 0.45 -1.56 -10.35
C HIS A 61 -1.08 -1.45 -10.43
N TYR A 62 -1.69 -0.56 -9.66
CA TYR A 62 -3.13 -0.28 -9.69
C TYR A 62 -3.53 0.69 -10.84
N LEU A 63 -2.68 1.64 -11.22
CA LEU A 63 -2.91 2.57 -12.33
C LEU A 63 -2.92 1.89 -13.70
N GLY A 64 -2.29 0.71 -13.83
CA GLY A 64 -2.46 -0.14 -15.00
C GLY A 64 -3.84 -0.81 -15.10
N ARG A 65 -4.75 -0.56 -14.15
CA ARG A 65 -6.03 -1.28 -14.04
C ARG A 65 -7.20 -0.46 -13.48
N HIS A 66 -7.14 0.87 -13.54
CA HIS A 66 -8.31 1.72 -13.26
C HIS A 66 -8.82 2.33 -14.57
N PRO A 67 -9.98 1.91 -15.10
CA PRO A 67 -10.86 2.86 -15.75
C PRO A 67 -11.44 3.74 -14.64
N ALA A 68 -11.27 5.05 -14.75
CA ALA A 68 -11.93 5.99 -13.85
C ALA A 68 -13.45 5.71 -13.83
N GLY A 69 -13.99 5.41 -12.65
CA GLY A 69 -15.44 5.34 -12.43
C GLY A 69 -15.88 4.28 -11.42
N TRP A 70 -16.47 4.77 -10.33
CA TRP A 70 -17.28 4.10 -9.30
C TRP A 70 -16.57 3.55 -8.06
#